data_AF-A0A8X7B7H0-F1
#
_entry.id   AF-A0A8X7B7H0-F1
#
_cell.length_a   1.000
_cell.length_b   1.000
_cell.length_c   1.000
_cell.angle_alpha   90.00
_cell.angle_beta   90.00
_cell.angle_gamma   90.00
#
_symmetry.space_group_name_H-M   'P 1'
#
loop_
_entity.id
_entity.type
_entity.pdbx_description
1 polymer ?
#
loop_
_entity_poly.entity_id
_entity_poly.type
_entity_poly.pdbx_seq_one_letter_code
_entity_poly.pdbx_strand_id
1 'polypeptide(L)'
;MKTIFNICYRPSSQIQRRLEFSRVFSQQRTNIYTKAIVQLQERFGREGLLIQIYVRNLLSVVMRNAATGSSKTYLPALYDKLEAMIRALESLEWIQDKYGQFLSPLVESYLPEDILLAFKRSKNFKEDTPGEGRTLK
;
A
#
# COMPACT_ATOMS: atom_id res chain seq x y z
N MET A 1 -42.89 0.40 37.11
CA MET A 1 -41.82 -0.62 37.21
C MET A 1 -40.57 -0.24 36.39
N LYS A 2 -39.95 0.93 36.57
CA LYS A 2 -38.72 1.31 35.83
C LYS A 2 -37.73 2.14 36.67
N THR A 3 -37.75 2.00 38.00
CA THR A 3 -36.94 2.86 38.88
C THR A 3 -35.97 2.09 39.78
N ILE A 4 -35.88 0.77 39.64
CA ILE A 4 -35.01 -0.07 40.49
C ILE A 4 -33.72 -0.52 39.76
N PHE A 5 -33.60 -0.30 38.44
CA PHE A 5 -32.45 -0.76 37.66
C PHE A 5 -31.30 0.25 37.54
N ASN A 6 -31.28 1.29 38.39
CA ASN A 6 -30.16 2.24 38.46
C ASN A 6 -29.56 2.27 39.87
N ILE A 7 -29.51 1.09 40.52
CA ILE A 7 -28.65 0.85 41.68
C ILE A 7 -27.21 0.88 41.17
N CYS A 8 -26.69 2.11 41.12
CA CYS A 8 -25.31 2.52 41.25
C CYS A 8 -24.31 1.36 41.28
N TYR A 9 -23.89 0.88 40.10
CA TYR A 9 -22.63 0.15 39.99
C TYR A 9 -21.52 1.19 40.12
N ARG A 10 -21.28 1.69 41.34
CA ARG A 10 -20.10 2.48 41.66
C ARG A 10 -18.98 1.46 41.87
N PRO A 11 -18.08 1.26 40.90
CA PRO A 11 -17.01 0.29 41.08
C PRO A 11 -16.23 0.65 42.34
N SER A 12 -15.93 -0.33 43.19
CA SER A 12 -15.14 -0.13 44.41
C SER A 12 -13.87 0.67 44.10
N SER A 13 -13.40 1.51 45.03
CA SER A 13 -12.20 2.35 44.84
C SER A 13 -10.99 1.57 44.29
N GLN A 14 -10.88 0.29 44.64
CA GLN A 14 -9.85 -0.63 44.13
C GLN A 14 -10.07 -1.06 42.68
N ILE A 15 -11.30 -1.34 42.26
CA ILE A 15 -11.61 -1.69 40.86
C ILE A 15 -11.37 -0.49 39.98
N GLN A 16 -11.78 0.70 40.43
CA GLN A 16 -11.54 1.95 39.71
C GLN A 16 -10.04 2.26 39.58
N ARG A 17 -9.26 2.10 40.66
CA ARG A 17 -7.79 2.24 40.60
C ARG A 17 -7.12 1.23 39.66
N ARG A 18 -7.62 -0.01 39.60
CA ARG A 18 -7.06 -1.05 38.70
C ARG A 18 -7.34 -0.75 37.23
N LEU A 19 -8.54 -0.27 36.92
CA LEU A 19 -8.92 0.14 35.57
C LEU A 19 -8.15 1.40 35.12
N GLU A 20 -8.00 2.40 36.00
CA GLU A 20 -7.18 3.57 35.71
C GLU A 20 -5.70 3.20 35.53
N PHE A 21 -5.15 2.31 36.36
CA PHE A 21 -3.77 1.86 36.20
C PHE A 21 -3.56 1.13 34.86
N SER A 22 -4.48 0.24 34.47
CA SER A 22 -4.44 -0.44 33.17
C SER A 22 -4.55 0.56 32.00
N ARG A 23 -5.43 1.56 32.13
CA ARG A 23 -5.59 2.64 31.14
C ARG A 23 -4.32 3.48 31.03
N VAL A 24 -3.81 4.00 32.14
CA VAL A 24 -2.59 4.82 32.17
C VAL A 24 -1.40 4.03 31.64
N PHE A 25 -1.24 2.78 32.06
CA PHE A 25 -0.14 1.92 31.59
C PHE A 25 -0.22 1.64 30.08
N SER A 26 -1.41 1.33 29.54
CA SER A 26 -1.59 1.14 28.10
C SER A 26 -1.35 2.43 27.31
N GLN A 27 -1.82 3.57 27.82
CA GLN A 27 -1.63 4.89 27.21
C GLN A 27 -0.17 5.37 27.25
N GLN A 28 0.56 4.99 28.29
CA GLN A 28 1.97 5.31 28.42
C GLN A 28 2.84 4.42 27.51
N ARG A 29 2.45 3.15 27.32
CA ARG A 29 3.07 2.29 26.31
C ARG A 29 2.87 2.83 24.90
N THR A 30 1.64 3.20 24.52
CA THR A 30 1.40 3.82 23.20
C THR A 30 2.18 5.12 23.02
N ASN A 31 2.36 5.91 24.08
CA ASN A 31 3.19 7.12 24.05
C ASN A 31 4.69 6.83 23.78
N ILE A 32 5.24 5.75 24.32
CA ILE A 32 6.65 5.38 24.10
C ILE A 32 6.85 4.88 22.67
N TYR A 33 5.97 4.02 22.17
CA TYR A 33 6.07 3.50 20.80
C TYR A 33 5.90 4.61 19.76
N THR A 34 4.94 5.52 19.96
CA THR A 34 4.75 6.68 19.07
C THR A 34 5.97 7.58 19.04
N LYS A 35 6.58 7.89 20.20
CA LYS A 35 7.84 8.65 20.26
C LYS A 35 9.00 7.95 19.55
N ALA A 36 9.14 6.64 19.72
CA ALA A 36 10.18 5.87 19.05
C ALA A 36 9.99 5.89 17.52
N ILE A 37 8.75 5.75 17.04
CA ILE A 37 8.42 5.83 15.61
C ILE A 37 8.78 7.21 15.05
N VAL A 38 8.38 8.28 15.72
CA VAL A 38 8.70 9.66 15.28
C VAL A 38 10.21 9.88 15.23
N GLN A 39 10.96 9.46 16.26
CA GLN A 39 12.43 9.60 16.25
C GLN A 39 13.10 8.81 15.14
N LEU A 40 12.60 7.60 14.82
CA LEU A 40 13.09 6.80 13.70
C LEU A 40 12.75 7.47 12.36
N GLN A 41 11.54 8.02 12.22
CA GLN A 41 11.14 8.76 11.02
C GLN A 41 11.95 10.05 10.85
N GLU A 42 12.23 10.81 11.90
CA GLU A 42 13.07 12.02 11.82
C GLU A 42 14.51 11.68 11.40
N ARG A 43 15.08 10.58 11.91
CA ARG A 43 16.46 10.19 11.59
C ARG A 43 16.62 9.48 10.24
N PHE A 44 15.66 8.62 9.88
CA PHE A 44 15.76 7.72 8.72
C PHE A 44 14.67 7.93 7.67
N GLY A 45 13.51 8.45 8.07
CA GLY A 45 12.36 8.74 7.22
C GLY A 45 12.50 10.03 6.40
N ARG A 46 13.70 10.32 5.87
CA ARG A 46 13.88 11.41 4.92
C ARG A 46 13.16 11.06 3.63
N GLU A 47 11.90 11.47 3.53
CA GLU A 47 10.99 11.12 2.44
C GLU A 47 11.67 11.32 1.08
N GLY A 48 12.17 12.54 0.82
CA GLY A 48 12.81 12.89 -0.47
C GLY A 48 13.96 11.96 -0.88
N LEU A 49 14.72 11.45 0.09
CA LEU A 49 15.80 10.49 -0.17
C LEU A 49 15.24 9.08 -0.43
N LEU A 50 14.26 8.65 0.38
CA LEU A 50 13.61 7.35 0.23
C LEU A 50 12.97 7.22 -1.15
N ILE A 51 12.21 8.24 -1.54
CA ILE A 51 11.67 8.44 -2.88
C ILE A 51 12.73 8.22 -3.96
N GLN A 52 13.87 8.91 -3.84
CA GLN A 52 14.92 8.85 -4.85
C GLN A 52 15.51 7.44 -4.95
N ILE A 53 15.67 6.77 -3.82
CA ILE A 53 16.14 5.38 -3.75
C ILE A 53 15.11 4.45 -4.40
N TYR A 54 13.82 4.59 -4.09
CA TYR A 54 12.76 3.77 -4.68
C TYR A 54 12.67 3.96 -6.19
N VAL A 55 12.67 5.21 -6.68
CA VAL A 55 12.66 5.50 -8.13
C VAL A 55 13.93 5.00 -8.81
N ARG A 56 15.11 5.17 -8.21
CA ARG A 56 16.37 4.64 -8.77
C ARG A 56 16.35 3.11 -8.83
N ASN A 57 15.88 2.45 -7.79
CA ASN A 57 15.73 1.00 -7.76
C ASN A 57 14.73 0.54 -8.84
N LEU A 58 13.69 1.34 -9.09
CA LEU A 58 12.70 1.11 -10.13
C LEU A 58 13.46 1.09 -11.46
N LEU A 59 14.06 2.22 -11.85
CA LEU A 59 14.85 2.33 -13.08
C LEU A 59 15.90 1.21 -13.25
N SER A 60 16.60 0.83 -12.18
CA SER A 60 17.58 -0.27 -12.22
C SER A 60 16.96 -1.60 -12.66
N VAL A 61 15.76 -1.93 -12.16
CA VAL A 61 15.05 -3.15 -12.56
C VAL A 61 14.55 -3.04 -14.01
N VAL A 62 14.14 -1.86 -14.50
CA VAL A 62 13.76 -1.65 -15.92
C VAL A 62 14.95 -1.91 -16.81
N MET A 63 16.08 -1.26 -16.51
CA MET A 63 17.29 -1.36 -17.32
C MET A 63 17.82 -2.79 -17.34
N ARG A 64 17.73 -3.51 -16.22
CA ARG A 64 18.08 -4.93 -16.17
C ARG A 64 17.17 -5.77 -17.07
N ASN A 65 15.86 -5.53 -17.06
CA ASN A 65 14.92 -6.22 -17.94
C ASN A 65 15.20 -5.92 -19.43
N ALA A 66 15.41 -4.64 -19.77
CA ALA A 66 15.73 -4.22 -21.13
C ALA A 66 17.06 -4.79 -21.64
N ALA A 67 18.11 -4.83 -20.80
CA ALA A 67 19.43 -5.31 -21.17
C ALA A 67 19.50 -6.85 -21.27
N THR A 68 18.70 -7.56 -20.48
CA THR A 68 18.70 -9.04 -20.47
C THR A 68 17.75 -9.64 -21.51
N GLY A 69 17.14 -8.84 -22.39
CA GLY A 69 16.46 -9.25 -23.61
C GLY A 69 15.78 -10.59 -23.48
N SER A 70 14.61 -10.64 -22.84
CA SER A 70 13.79 -11.86 -22.66
C SER A 70 14.35 -12.94 -21.74
N SER A 71 15.39 -12.68 -20.93
CA SER A 71 15.70 -13.63 -19.85
C SER A 71 14.43 -13.79 -19.02
N LYS A 72 13.94 -15.03 -18.88
CA LYS A 72 12.76 -15.38 -18.09
C LYS A 72 13.03 -15.05 -16.63
N THR A 73 13.12 -13.77 -16.27
CA THR A 73 12.91 -13.34 -14.90
C THR A 73 11.53 -13.87 -14.55
N TYR A 74 11.45 -14.69 -13.50
CA TYR A 74 10.20 -15.21 -12.99
C TYR A 74 9.23 -14.05 -12.84
N LEU A 75 8.23 -13.97 -13.73
CA LEU A 75 7.20 -12.92 -13.75
C LEU A 75 6.58 -12.67 -12.36
N PRO A 76 6.34 -13.70 -11.52
CA PRO A 76 5.88 -13.49 -10.15
C PRO A 76 6.86 -12.66 -9.31
N ALA A 77 8.16 -12.98 -9.35
CA ALA A 77 9.17 -12.26 -8.58
C ALA A 77 9.35 -10.81 -9.06
N LEU A 78 9.16 -10.56 -10.36
CA LEU A 78 9.15 -9.21 -10.91
C LEU A 78 7.94 -8.43 -10.40
N TYR A 79 6.76 -9.03 -10.43
CA TYR A 79 5.51 -8.45 -9.94
C TYR A 79 5.59 -8.13 -8.44
N ASP A 80 6.03 -9.09 -7.61
CA ASP A 80 6.17 -8.91 -6.17
C ASP A 80 7.11 -7.73 -5.84
N LYS A 81 8.20 -7.61 -6.61
CA LYS A 81 9.16 -6.52 -6.43
C LYS A 81 8.57 -5.17 -6.84
N LEU A 82 7.84 -5.12 -7.95
CA LEU A 82 7.12 -3.93 -8.41
C LEU A 82 6.07 -3.48 -7.39
N GLU A 83 5.24 -4.41 -6.92
CA GLU A 83 4.20 -4.16 -5.94
C GLU A 83 4.78 -3.65 -4.62
N ALA A 84 5.85 -4.28 -4.12
CA ALA A 84 6.53 -3.83 -2.90
C ALA A 84 7.04 -2.38 -3.01
N MET A 85 7.55 -2.00 -4.18
CA MET A 85 8.08 -0.64 -4.42
C MET A 85 6.97 0.39 -4.58
N ILE A 86 5.88 0.05 -5.28
CA ILE A 86 4.70 0.92 -5.40
C ILE A 86 4.07 1.14 -4.03
N ARG A 87 3.86 0.07 -3.24
CA ARG A 87 3.34 0.17 -1.87
C ARG A 87 4.23 1.02 -0.96
N ALA A 88 5.55 0.91 -1.11
CA ALA A 88 6.48 1.75 -0.36
C ALA A 88 6.35 3.23 -0.73
N LEU A 89 6.20 3.54 -2.01
CA LEU A 89 5.93 4.91 -2.47
C LEU A 89 4.58 5.42 -1.97
N GLU A 90 3.52 4.60 -2.02
CA GLU A 90 2.20 4.97 -1.49
C GLU A 90 2.25 5.25 0.03
N SER A 91 3.06 4.51 0.78
CA SER A 91 3.23 4.74 2.22
C SER A 91 3.91 6.07 2.58
N LEU A 92 4.59 6.69 1.61
CA LEU A 92 5.22 8.00 1.75
C LEU A 92 4.27 9.15 1.35
N GLU A 93 2.96 8.89 1.34
CA GLU A 93 1.90 9.83 0.95
C GLU A 93 2.13 10.49 -0.42
N TRP A 94 2.82 9.76 -1.30
CA TRP A 94 3.01 10.16 -2.68
C TRP A 94 1.73 9.91 -3.47
N ILE A 95 0.88 10.94 -3.46
CA ILE A 95 -0.44 11.00 -4.08
C ILE A 95 -0.40 10.36 -5.48
N GLN A 96 -1.24 9.33 -5.69
CA GLN A 96 -1.36 8.60 -6.96
C GLN A 96 -1.54 9.51 -8.18
N ASP A 97 -2.17 10.67 -8.03
CA ASP A 97 -2.34 11.65 -9.12
C ASP A 97 -1.01 12.18 -9.69
N LYS A 98 0.05 12.28 -8.87
CA LYS A 98 1.35 12.80 -9.33
C LYS A 98 2.17 11.76 -10.08
N TYR A 99 1.99 10.48 -9.77
CA TYR A 99 2.83 9.39 -10.26
C TYR A 99 2.11 8.39 -11.15
N GLY A 100 0.78 8.34 -11.21
CA GLY A 100 0.05 7.38 -12.05
C GLY A 100 0.43 7.48 -13.54
N GLN A 101 0.58 8.70 -14.05
CA GLN A 101 1.03 8.94 -15.42
C GLN A 101 2.51 8.57 -15.65
N PHE A 102 3.36 8.65 -14.62
CA PHE A 102 4.78 8.29 -14.69
C PHE A 102 5.02 6.79 -14.51
N LEU A 103 4.27 6.16 -13.62
CA LEU A 103 4.39 4.74 -13.30
C LEU A 103 3.86 3.86 -14.43
N SER A 104 2.82 4.27 -15.16
CA SER A 104 2.29 3.50 -16.30
C SER A 104 3.36 3.13 -17.34
N PRO A 105 4.10 4.09 -17.94
CA PRO A 105 5.14 3.74 -18.92
C PRO A 105 6.31 2.97 -18.30
N LEU A 106 6.60 3.19 -17.01
CA LEU A 106 7.62 2.41 -16.29
C LEU A 106 7.19 0.95 -16.15
N VAL A 107 5.99 0.70 -15.61
CA VAL A 107 5.39 -0.64 -15.46
C VAL A 107 5.39 -1.37 -16.80
N GLU A 108 4.96 -0.70 -17.88
CA GLU A 108 4.99 -1.26 -19.23
C GLU A 108 6.41 -1.69 -19.65
N SER A 109 7.44 -0.88 -19.35
CA SER A 109 8.84 -1.20 -19.70
C SER A 109 9.47 -2.35 -18.88
N TYR A 110 8.87 -2.75 -17.76
CA TYR A 110 9.29 -3.94 -17.01
C TYR A 110 8.81 -5.24 -17.59
N LEU A 111 7.75 -5.21 -18.36
CA LEU A 111 7.17 -6.42 -18.90
C LEU A 111 7.98 -6.83 -20.14
N PRO A 112 8.30 -8.14 -20.29
CA PRO A 112 8.75 -8.67 -21.56
C PRO A 112 7.73 -8.32 -22.66
N GLU A 113 8.23 -8.02 -23.85
CA GLU A 113 7.42 -7.58 -24.99
C GLU A 113 6.28 -8.57 -25.30
N ASP A 114 6.55 -9.87 -25.19
CA ASP A 114 5.57 -10.94 -25.40
C ASP A 114 4.38 -10.84 -24.44
N ILE A 115 4.65 -10.53 -23.16
CA ILE A 115 3.62 -10.42 -22.11
C ILE A 115 2.84 -9.13 -22.28
N LEU A 116 3.54 -8.04 -22.61
CA LEU A 116 2.91 -6.75 -22.88
C LEU A 116 2.00 -6.81 -24.11
N LEU A 117 2.42 -7.52 -25.17
CA LEU A 117 1.63 -7.73 -26.37
C LEU A 117 0.39 -8.59 -26.09
N ALA A 118 0.54 -9.68 -25.33
CA ALA A 118 -0.60 -10.50 -24.89
C ALA A 118 -1.60 -9.69 -24.04
N PHE A 119 -1.10 -8.85 -23.13
CA PHE A 119 -1.92 -7.96 -22.32
C PHE A 119 -2.70 -6.95 -23.18
N LYS A 120 -2.02 -6.23 -24.09
CA LYS A 120 -2.67 -5.28 -25.01
C LYS A 120 -3.75 -5.96 -25.86
N ARG A 121 -3.48 -7.16 -26.39
CA ARG A 121 -4.48 -7.96 -27.14
C ARG A 121 -5.70 -8.33 -26.29
N SER A 122 -5.50 -8.73 -25.04
CA SER A 122 -6.61 -9.06 -24.13
C SER A 122 -7.46 -7.86 -23.73
N LYS A 123 -6.86 -6.67 -23.63
CA LYS A 123 -7.57 -5.42 -23.33
C LYS A 123 -8.48 -5.02 -24.50
N ASN A 124 -7.96 -5.09 -25.73
CA ASN A 124 -8.72 -4.76 -26.93
C ASN A 124 -9.94 -5.69 -27.11
N PHE A 125 -9.81 -6.97 -26.73
CA PHE A 125 -10.94 -7.92 -26.77
C PHE A 125 -12.11 -7.54 -25.83
N LYS A 126 -11.87 -6.75 -24.78
CA LYS A 126 -12.92 -6.27 -23.87
C LYS A 126 -13.62 -4.99 -24.35
N GLU A 127 -12.98 -4.20 -25.22
CA GLU A 127 -13.59 -3.00 -25.82
C GLU A 127 -14.46 -3.35 -27.04
N ASP A 128 -14.22 -4.49 -27.68
CA ASP A 128 -14.98 -4.95 -28.86
C ASP A 128 -16.29 -5.71 -28.54
N THR A 129 -16.82 -5.62 -27.32
CA THR A 129 -18.22 -6.02 -27.07
C THR A 129 -19.12 -4.79 -27.10
N PRO A 130 -19.89 -4.57 -28.20
CA PRO A 130 -20.98 -3.60 -28.18
C PRO A 130 -22.06 -4.15 -27.25
N GLY A 131 -22.31 -3.43 -26.16
CA GLY A 131 -23.53 -3.59 -25.40
C GLY A 131 -24.74 -3.15 -26.23
N GLU A 132 -25.83 -3.88 -26.04
CA GLU A 132 -27.24 -3.57 -26.33
C GLU A 132 -27.82 -3.78 -27.74
N GLY A 133 -28.88 -4.61 -27.76
CA GLY A 133 -30.07 -4.34 -28.57
C GLY A 133 -30.48 -5.41 -29.57
N ARG A 134 -30.83 -6.63 -29.13
CA ARG A 134 -31.77 -7.46 -29.90
C ARG A 134 -32.93 -7.91 -29.04
N THR A 135 -33.93 -7.03 -29.03
CA THR A 135 -35.29 -7.29 -28.59
C THR A 135 -35.82 -8.55 -29.25
N LEU A 136 -36.31 -9.47 -28.43
CA LEU A 136 -37.10 -10.61 -28.84
C LEU A 136 -38.35 -10.11 -29.60
N LYS A 137 -38.56 -10.63 -30.81
CA LYS A 137 -39.86 -10.65 -31.48
C LYS A 137 -40.02 -12.01 -32.15
#